data_AF-A0A6J3MAY0-F1
#
_entry.id   AF-A0A6J3MAY0-F1
#
_cell.length_a   1.000
_cell.length_b   1.000
_cell.length_c   1.000
_cell.angle_alpha   90.00
_cell.angle_beta   90.00
_cell.angle_gamma   90.00
#
_symmetry.space_group_name_H-M   'P 1'
#
loop_
_entity.id
_entity.type
_entity.pdbx_description
1 polymer ?
#
loop_
_entity_poly.entity_id
_entity_poly.type
_entity_poly.pdbx_seq_one_letter_code
_entity_poly.pdbx_strand_id
1 'polypeptide(L)'
;RISEWISPNRPWDNHQAIRNRHEPGTGDWLLKNHQYKAWKSGQHRHLWLHGKAGSGKTVLCSTAIEHIRSHCSALNREAQVIFYFSFSDRSRQTYEDLVRSMV
;
A
#
# COMPACT_ATOMS: atom_id res chain seq x y z
N ARG A 1 -16.91 10.50 -21.53
CA ARG A 1 -17.52 10.14 -20.24
C ARG A 1 -16.51 10.54 -19.16
N ILE A 2 -16.82 11.45 -18.25
CA ILE A 2 -15.84 12.01 -17.28
C ILE A 2 -15.18 10.90 -16.41
N SER A 3 -15.90 9.81 -16.15
CA SER A 3 -15.41 8.65 -15.39
C SER A 3 -14.17 7.96 -15.97
N GLU A 4 -13.99 7.95 -17.31
CA GLU A 4 -12.82 7.34 -17.95
C GLU A 4 -11.58 8.25 -17.87
N TRP A 5 -11.78 9.56 -17.73
CA TRP A 5 -10.71 10.54 -17.56
C TRP A 5 -10.18 10.58 -16.12
N ILE A 6 -11.02 10.22 -15.15
CA ILE A 6 -10.69 10.32 -13.72
C ILE A 6 -9.85 9.12 -13.23
N SER A 7 -10.00 7.93 -13.80
CA SER A 7 -9.36 6.72 -13.25
C SER A 7 -8.63 5.83 -14.29
N PRO A 8 -7.55 6.30 -14.94
CA PRO A 8 -6.62 5.42 -15.65
C PRO A 8 -5.76 4.57 -14.69
N ASN A 9 -5.64 4.99 -13.43
CA ASN A 9 -4.73 4.41 -12.45
C ASN A 9 -5.48 3.55 -11.44
N ARG A 10 -5.64 2.26 -11.72
CA ARG A 10 -6.16 1.29 -10.75
C ARG A 10 -5.07 0.97 -9.72
N PRO A 11 -5.17 1.44 -8.46
CA PRO A 11 -4.11 1.23 -7.47
C PRO A 11 -3.90 -0.25 -7.16
N TRP A 12 -4.97 -1.03 -7.24
CA TRP A 12 -4.98 -2.47 -7.01
C TRP A 12 -4.22 -3.28 -8.08
N ASP A 13 -4.19 -2.85 -9.35
CA ASP A 13 -3.41 -3.53 -10.39
C ASP A 13 -1.90 -3.47 -10.07
N ASN A 14 -1.46 -2.35 -9.51
CA ASN A 14 -0.07 -2.15 -9.09
C ASN A 14 0.23 -2.93 -7.85
N HIS A 15 -0.69 -2.92 -6.90
CA HIS A 15 -0.61 -3.77 -5.72
C HIS A 15 -0.44 -5.23 -6.13
N GLN A 16 -1.28 -5.74 -7.04
CA GLN A 16 -1.21 -7.09 -7.55
C GLN A 16 0.13 -7.37 -8.25
N ALA A 17 0.63 -6.46 -9.09
CA ALA A 17 1.94 -6.60 -9.72
C ALA A 17 3.10 -6.68 -8.70
N ILE A 18 3.01 -5.94 -7.58
CA ILE A 18 3.98 -6.03 -6.48
C ILE A 18 3.81 -7.34 -5.71
N ARG A 19 2.56 -7.77 -5.46
CA ARG A 19 2.25 -9.05 -4.78
C ARG A 19 2.72 -10.26 -5.59
N ASN A 20 2.67 -10.20 -6.92
CA ASN A 20 3.18 -11.29 -7.77
C ASN A 20 4.71 -11.50 -7.64
N ARG A 21 5.44 -10.51 -7.10
CA ARG A 21 6.88 -10.60 -6.82
C ARG A 21 7.19 -10.98 -5.37
N HIS A 22 6.16 -11.16 -4.55
CA HIS A 22 6.30 -11.54 -3.14
C HIS A 22 6.51 -13.04 -3.03
N GLU A 23 7.55 -13.44 -2.29
CA GLU A 23 7.76 -14.83 -1.92
C GLU A 23 7.13 -15.15 -0.56
N PRO A 24 6.42 -16.28 -0.40
CA PRO A 24 5.80 -16.67 0.87
C PRO A 24 6.76 -16.57 2.07
N GLY A 25 6.24 -16.06 3.19
CA GLY A 25 7.03 -15.82 4.42
C GLY A 25 7.90 -14.55 4.40
N THR A 26 8.12 -13.94 3.23
CA THR A 26 8.90 -12.69 3.13
C THR A 26 8.14 -11.53 3.75
N GLY A 27 8.76 -10.85 4.71
CA GLY A 27 8.16 -9.68 5.38
C GLY A 27 7.33 -10.00 6.63
N ASP A 28 7.23 -11.27 7.04
CA ASP A 28 6.55 -11.64 8.29
C ASP A 28 7.17 -10.99 9.53
N TRP A 29 8.48 -10.75 9.49
CA TRP A 29 9.19 -10.04 10.55
C TRP A 29 8.63 -8.63 10.77
N LEU A 30 8.13 -7.96 9.71
CA LEU A 30 7.53 -6.64 9.81
C LEU A 30 6.22 -6.71 10.61
N LEU A 31 5.39 -7.72 10.36
CA LEU A 31 4.11 -7.88 11.06
C LEU A 31 4.30 -8.19 12.56
N LYS A 32 5.45 -8.76 12.92
CA LYS A 32 5.84 -9.04 14.31
C LYS A 32 6.47 -7.82 15.01
N ASN A 33 6.98 -6.84 14.24
CA ASN A 33 7.67 -5.65 14.74
C ASN A 33 6.74 -4.76 15.59
N HIS A 34 7.27 -4.22 16.69
CA HIS A 34 6.51 -3.39 17.64
C HIS A 34 6.08 -2.04 17.04
N GLN A 35 6.92 -1.40 16.22
CA GLN A 35 6.59 -0.14 15.54
C GLN A 35 5.45 -0.33 14.54
N TYR A 36 5.46 -1.44 13.80
CA TYR A 36 4.36 -1.82 12.92
C TYR A 36 3.05 -2.02 13.70
N LYS A 37 3.10 -2.74 14.82
CA LYS A 37 1.91 -2.98 15.66
C LYS A 37 1.35 -1.69 16.26
N ALA A 38 2.22 -0.79 16.73
CA ALA A 38 1.82 0.53 17.25
C ALA A 38 1.23 1.43 16.14
N TRP A 39 1.76 1.34 14.91
CA TRP A 39 1.15 2.01 13.77
C TRP A 39 -0.23 1.43 13.41
N LYS A 40 -0.35 0.09 13.33
CA LYS A 40 -1.61 -0.60 13.02
C LYS A 40 -2.69 -0.33 14.07
N SER A 41 -2.34 -0.17 15.35
CA SER A 41 -3.30 0.16 16.41
C SER A 41 -3.73 1.63 16.42
N GLY A 42 -3.08 2.49 15.61
CA GLY A 42 -3.30 3.93 15.60
C GLY A 42 -2.52 4.69 16.68
N GLN A 43 -1.70 4.03 17.49
CA GLN A 43 -0.79 4.69 18.45
C GLN A 43 0.23 5.57 17.73
N HIS A 44 0.66 5.17 16.53
CA HIS A 44 1.48 5.99 15.63
C HIS A 44 0.74 6.25 14.32
N ARG A 45 0.75 7.51 13.86
CA ARG A 45 0.10 7.89 12.59
C ARG A 45 0.90 7.49 11.36
N HIS A 46 2.22 7.41 11.49
CA HIS A 46 3.14 7.15 10.39
C HIS A 46 4.06 5.99 10.73
N LEU A 47 4.38 5.17 9.73
CA LEU A 47 5.39 4.12 9.79
C LEU A 47 6.42 4.40 8.71
N TRP A 48 7.68 4.54 9.09
CA TRP A 48 8.77 4.78 8.16
C TRP A 48 9.57 3.49 7.93
N LEU A 49 9.57 2.99 6.70
CA LEU A 49 10.41 1.86 6.27
C LEU A 49 11.58 2.37 5.44
N HIS A 50 12.80 2.35 6.00
CA HIS A 50 14.02 2.74 5.31
C HIS A 50 14.94 1.56 5.05
N GLY A 51 15.80 1.71 4.03
CA GLY A 51 16.76 0.67 3.63
C GLY A 51 17.36 0.98 2.27
N LYS A 52 18.42 0.26 1.91
CA LYS A 52 19.14 0.42 0.62
C LYS A 52 18.20 0.21 -0.57
N ALA A 53 18.56 0.76 -1.74
CA ALA A 53 17.86 0.43 -2.98
C ALA A 53 17.83 -1.09 -3.19
N GLY A 54 16.71 -1.62 -3.72
CA GLY A 54 16.54 -3.06 -3.91
C GLY A 54 16.21 -3.87 -2.64
N SER A 55 16.19 -3.29 -1.44
CA SER A 55 15.93 -4.01 -0.18
C SER A 55 14.48 -4.52 0.03
N GLY A 56 13.65 -4.53 -1.01
CA GLY A 56 12.28 -5.05 -0.94
C GLY A 56 11.26 -4.17 -0.20
N LYS A 57 11.54 -2.88 0.07
CA LYS A 57 10.60 -1.97 0.79
C LYS A 57 9.19 -1.97 0.21
N THR A 58 9.06 -1.89 -1.11
CA THR A 58 7.76 -1.89 -1.80
C THR A 58 6.99 -3.21 -1.58
N VAL A 59 7.70 -4.34 -1.51
CA VAL A 59 7.11 -5.65 -1.18
C VAL A 59 6.71 -5.70 0.30
N LEU A 60 7.50 -5.13 1.21
CA LEU A 60 7.12 -5.01 2.62
C LEU A 60 5.86 -4.15 2.80
N CYS A 61 5.74 -3.04 2.06
CA CYS A 61 4.53 -2.22 2.06
C CYS A 61 3.30 -3.02 1.55
N SER A 62 3.46 -3.86 0.53
CA SER A 62 2.35 -4.70 0.05
C SER A 62 1.93 -5.75 1.08
N THR A 63 2.88 -6.35 1.81
CA THR A 63 2.58 -7.23 2.95
C THR A 63 1.81 -6.50 4.06
N ALA A 64 2.19 -5.27 4.40
CA ALA A 64 1.45 -4.46 5.37
C ALA A 64 0.01 -4.17 4.94
N ILE A 65 -0.21 -3.86 3.65
CA ILE A 65 -1.52 -3.61 3.06
C ILE A 65 -2.41 -4.87 3.11
N GLU A 66 -1.90 -6.03 2.71
CA GLU A 66 -2.66 -7.29 2.76
C GLU A 66 -3.07 -7.68 4.19
N HIS A 67 -2.19 -7.44 5.16
CA HIS A 67 -2.51 -7.67 6.57
C HIS A 67 -3.60 -6.71 7.09
N ILE A 68 -3.57 -5.44 6.70
CA ILE A 68 -4.65 -4.48 7.02
C ILE A 68 -5.95 -4.90 6.34
N ARG A 69 -5.88 -5.29 5.07
CA ARG A 69 -7.04 -5.72 4.29
C ARG A 69 -7.74 -6.91 4.96
N SER A 70 -6.96 -7.90 5.37
CA SER A 70 -7.45 -9.08 6.09
C SER A 70 -8.08 -8.69 7.43
N HIS A 71 -7.44 -7.77 8.17
CA HIS A 71 -7.97 -7.26 9.44
C HIS A 71 -9.28 -6.48 9.28
N CYS A 72 -9.40 -5.62 8.28
CA CYS A 72 -10.62 -4.86 8.00
C CYS A 72 -11.76 -5.77 7.54
N SER A 73 -11.46 -6.77 6.71
CA SER A 73 -12.44 -7.79 6.29
C SER A 73 -13.02 -8.53 7.51
N ALA A 74 -12.18 -8.96 8.44
CA ALA A 74 -12.62 -9.60 9.69
C ALA A 74 -13.49 -8.69 10.59
N LEU A 75 -13.44 -7.37 10.41
CA LEU A 75 -14.22 -6.38 11.15
C LEU A 75 -15.44 -5.86 10.36
N ASN A 76 -15.76 -6.43 9.20
CA ASN A 76 -16.80 -5.94 8.29
C ASN A 76 -16.63 -4.45 7.91
N ARG A 77 -15.38 -4.01 7.72
CA ARG A 77 -15.04 -2.65 7.26
C ARG A 77 -14.65 -2.70 5.79
N GLU A 78 -15.52 -2.17 4.92
CA GLU A 78 -15.42 -2.37 3.47
C GLU A 78 -14.58 -1.33 2.73
N ALA A 79 -14.48 -0.10 3.24
CA ALA A 79 -13.77 0.97 2.55
C ALA A 79 -12.25 0.90 2.79
N GLN A 80 -11.48 0.59 1.74
CA GLN A 80 -10.03 0.64 1.74
C GLN A 80 -9.52 1.42 0.54
N VAL A 81 -8.69 2.42 0.80
CA VAL A 81 -8.03 3.22 -0.23
C VAL A 81 -6.53 3.01 -0.11
N ILE A 82 -5.89 2.68 -1.22
CA ILE A 82 -4.43 2.55 -1.31
C ILE A 82 -3.93 3.42 -2.46
N PHE A 83 -2.75 3.99 -2.28
CA PHE A 83 -2.06 4.72 -3.34
C PHE A 83 -0.55 4.47 -3.23
N TYR A 84 0.09 4.25 -4.37
CA TYR A 84 1.54 4.08 -4.47
C TYR A 84 2.13 5.28 -5.20
N PHE A 85 2.88 6.11 -4.47
CA PHE A 85 3.74 7.10 -5.11
C PHE A 85 4.90 6.41 -5.82
N SER A 86 5.11 6.74 -7.10
CA SER A 86 6.08 6.06 -7.94
C SER A 86 6.99 7.03 -8.70
N PHE A 87 8.29 6.86 -8.54
CA PHE A 87 9.28 7.63 -9.32
C PHE A 87 9.32 7.22 -10.80
N SER A 88 8.85 6.03 -11.15
CA SER A 88 8.86 5.52 -12.53
C SER A 88 7.58 5.84 -13.30
N ASP A 89 6.54 6.36 -12.65
CA ASP A 89 5.26 6.71 -13.27
C ASP A 89 4.90 8.16 -12.93
N ARG A 90 4.97 9.04 -13.95
CA ARG A 90 4.70 10.47 -13.80
C ARG A 90 3.27 10.78 -13.36
N SER A 91 2.33 9.86 -13.59
CA SER A 91 0.93 10.02 -13.18
C SER A 91 0.69 9.65 -11.71
N ARG A 92 1.76 9.48 -10.91
CA ARG A 92 1.72 9.03 -9.51
C ARG A 92 2.74 9.73 -8.62
N GLN A 93 3.09 10.95 -8.98
CA GLN A 93 4.16 11.69 -8.29
C GLN A 93 3.60 12.84 -7.46
N THR A 94 2.34 13.20 -7.70
CA THR A 94 1.73 14.39 -7.11
C THR A 94 0.56 14.01 -6.20
N TYR A 95 0.17 14.93 -5.31
CA TYR A 95 -0.99 14.70 -4.46
C TYR A 95 -2.29 14.81 -5.28
N GLU A 96 -2.29 15.57 -6.38
CA GLU A 96 -3.38 15.64 -7.34
C GLU A 96 -3.66 14.26 -7.95
N ASP A 97 -2.63 13.48 -8.25
CA ASP A 97 -2.77 12.11 -8.75
C ASP A 97 -3.43 11.20 -7.71
N LEU A 98 -3.06 11.36 -6.44
CA LEU A 98 -3.69 10.64 -5.32
C LEU A 98 -5.17 11.01 -5.22
N VAL A 99 -5.52 12.30 -5.22
CA VAL A 99 -6.92 12.74 -5.10
C VAL A 99 -7.74 12.26 -6.30
N ARG A 100 -7.19 12.30 -7.52
CA ARG A 100 -7.84 11.76 -8.72
C ARG A 100 -8.11 10.27 -8.63
N SER A 101 -7.23 9.49 -8.01
CA SER A 101 -7.42 8.04 -7.84
C SER A 101 -8.53 7.63 -6.87
N MET A 102 -9.11 8.59 -6.13
CA MET A 102 -10.16 8.36 -5.14
C MET A 102 -11.59 8.57 -5.67
N VAL A 103 -11.73 9.02 -6.92
CA VAL A 103 -13.01 9.37 -7.57
C VAL A 103 -13.32 8.39 -8.71
#